data_AF-A0A6N7GA90-F1
#
_entry.id   AF-A0A6N7GA90-F1
#
_cell.length_a   1.000
_cell.length_b   1.000
_cell.length_c   1.000
_cell.angle_alpha   90.00
_cell.angle_beta   90.00
_cell.angle_gamma   90.00
#
_symmetry.space_group_name_H-M   'P 1'
#
loop_
_entity.id
_entity.type
_entity.pdbx_description
1 polymer ?
#
loop_
_entity_poly.entity_id
_entity_poly.type
_entity_poly.pdbx_seq_one_letter_code
_entity_poly.pdbx_strand_id
1 'polypeptide(L)'
;MLSTGGTMAVGAAAAGSPELEVHLLGPFEVRMGARPAALTSGRLRILLAALAMSAGRVVSVDQLATPLWGEEPPADTRRGVQVCVTRLRAALGAATVATEPSGYRLPVEPDQVDAVRFVRLLEAAAVAADPVAERKLLCEAASLWRGTPFDGIQSAWLETQSPRLLERRLAALERRIDIDLAGERYGELVAELDELTADTYGHVLPARAREAAFATGRGRDDAWLYQWLYQPPRSTAVLAGGAGGT
;
A
#
# COMPACT_ATOMS: atom_id res chain seq x y z
N MET A 1 37.37 20.17 -41.64
CA MET A 1 36.76 19.20 -42.57
C MET A 1 36.87 17.81 -41.97
N LEU A 2 35.72 17.15 -41.80
CA LEU A 2 35.47 15.70 -41.61
C LEU A 2 36.08 15.05 -40.35
N SER A 3 35.29 14.78 -39.30
CA SER A 3 34.25 13.73 -39.17
C SER A 3 34.84 12.44 -38.61
N THR A 4 34.83 12.31 -37.29
CA THR A 4 34.95 11.03 -36.58
C THR A 4 33.57 10.70 -36.04
N GLY A 5 32.81 9.92 -36.81
CA GLY A 5 31.54 9.34 -36.37
C GLY A 5 31.80 8.24 -35.36
N GLY A 6 31.56 8.54 -34.08
CA GLY A 6 31.42 7.54 -33.04
C GLY A 6 29.99 7.01 -33.02
N THR A 7 29.80 5.86 -33.67
CA THR A 7 28.57 5.07 -33.64
C THR A 7 28.20 4.74 -32.20
N MET A 8 27.17 5.41 -31.67
CA MET A 8 26.45 4.97 -30.48
C MET A 8 25.76 3.66 -30.84
N ALA A 9 26.28 2.56 -30.32
CA ALA A 9 25.59 1.29 -30.29
C ALA A 9 24.30 1.48 -29.47
N VAL A 10 23.18 1.58 -30.17
CA VAL A 10 21.85 1.41 -29.59
C VAL A 10 21.81 -0.04 -29.10
N GLY A 11 22.09 -0.22 -27.81
CA GLY A 11 21.87 -1.47 -27.11
C GLY A 11 20.42 -1.85 -27.28
N ALA A 12 20.18 -2.94 -28.02
CA ALA A 12 18.88 -3.51 -28.25
C ALA A 12 18.12 -3.61 -26.92
N ALA A 13 16.99 -2.92 -26.85
CA ALA A 13 16.00 -3.11 -25.80
C ALA A 13 15.71 -4.61 -25.72
N ALA A 14 16.18 -5.25 -24.64
CA ALA A 14 15.80 -6.60 -24.31
C ALA A 14 14.27 -6.62 -24.30
N ALA A 15 13.68 -7.50 -25.11
CA ALA A 15 12.25 -7.64 -25.27
C ALA A 15 11.58 -7.63 -23.88
N GLY A 16 10.90 -6.52 -23.59
CA GLY A 16 10.37 -6.23 -22.26
C GLY A 16 9.42 -7.34 -21.84
N SER A 17 9.79 -8.05 -20.78
CA SER A 17 8.81 -8.79 -19.99
C SER A 17 7.62 -7.85 -19.75
N PRO A 18 6.37 -8.29 -19.92
CA PRO A 18 5.23 -7.43 -19.68
C PRO A 18 5.33 -6.85 -18.26
N GLU A 19 5.41 -5.53 -18.17
CA GLU A 19 5.68 -4.78 -16.95
C GLU A 19 4.52 -5.04 -15.97
N LEU A 20 4.78 -5.89 -14.97
CA LEU A 20 3.78 -6.25 -13.96
C LEU A 20 3.71 -5.13 -12.92
N GLU A 21 2.54 -4.52 -12.79
CA GLU A 21 2.24 -3.57 -11.70
C GLU A 21 1.27 -4.21 -10.71
N VAL A 22 1.52 -4.02 -9.42
CA VAL A 22 0.68 -4.54 -8.34
C VAL A 22 0.23 -3.40 -7.44
N HIS A 23 -1.08 -3.32 -7.26
CA HIS A 23 -1.77 -2.23 -6.61
C HIS A 23 -2.45 -2.76 -5.34
N LEU A 24 -1.90 -2.38 -4.18
CA LEU A 24 -2.26 -2.87 -2.85
C LEU A 24 -2.77 -1.75 -1.94
N LEU A 25 -2.58 -0.48 -2.26
CA LEU A 25 -3.03 0.66 -1.45
C LEU A 25 -4.47 1.08 -1.79
N GLY A 26 -5.40 0.14 -1.72
CA GLY A 26 -6.79 0.30 -2.13
C GLY A 26 -7.37 -1.03 -2.63
N PRO A 27 -8.43 -1.01 -3.44
CA PRO A 27 -8.90 -2.19 -4.15
C PRO A 27 -7.76 -2.89 -4.89
N PHE A 28 -7.65 -4.21 -4.69
CA PHE A 28 -6.59 -5.01 -5.29
C PHE A 28 -6.69 -5.01 -6.80
N GLU A 29 -5.64 -4.49 -7.44
CA GLU A 29 -5.50 -4.47 -8.88
C GLU A 29 -4.14 -5.02 -9.32
N VAL A 30 -4.12 -5.64 -10.49
CA VAL A 30 -2.91 -6.15 -11.13
C VAL A 30 -2.97 -5.73 -12.59
N ARG A 31 -1.86 -5.21 -13.11
CA ARG A 31 -1.76 -4.82 -14.52
C ARG A 31 -0.56 -5.51 -15.15
N MET A 32 -0.73 -5.98 -16.38
CA MET A 32 0.34 -6.49 -17.23
C MET A 32 0.49 -5.50 -18.39
N GLY A 33 1.45 -4.58 -18.26
CA GLY A 33 1.53 -3.38 -19.10
C GLY A 33 0.23 -2.56 -19.04
N ALA A 34 -0.35 -2.25 -20.20
CA ALA A 34 -1.59 -1.46 -20.26
C ALA A 34 -2.88 -2.23 -19.89
N ARG A 35 -2.81 -3.55 -19.66
CA ARG A 35 -4.00 -4.40 -19.51
C ARG A 35 -4.23 -4.81 -18.05
N PRO A 36 -5.45 -4.64 -17.49
CA PRO A 36 -5.78 -5.22 -16.21
C PRO A 36 -5.76 -6.75 -16.31
N ALA A 37 -5.17 -7.40 -15.30
CA ALA A 37 -5.13 -8.85 -15.20
C ALA A 37 -6.05 -9.32 -14.06
N ALA A 38 -7.11 -10.04 -14.42
CA ALA A 38 -8.09 -10.52 -13.45
C ALA A 38 -7.59 -11.76 -12.71
N LEU A 39 -7.23 -11.61 -11.44
CA LEU A 39 -7.05 -12.73 -10.52
C LEU A 39 -8.33 -12.93 -9.72
N THR A 40 -9.11 -13.97 -10.02
CA THR A 40 -10.36 -14.27 -9.30
C THR A 40 -10.14 -15.14 -8.05
N SER A 41 -9.05 -15.90 -8.01
CA SER A 41 -8.75 -16.78 -6.87
C SER A 41 -8.15 -15.98 -5.72
N GLY A 42 -8.83 -15.94 -4.57
CA GLY A 42 -8.34 -15.28 -3.35
C GLY A 42 -6.94 -15.74 -2.95
N ARG A 43 -6.68 -17.06 -2.98
CA ARG A 43 -5.35 -17.61 -2.66
C ARG A 43 -4.23 -17.14 -3.61
N LEU A 44 -4.55 -16.91 -4.89
CA LEU A 44 -3.57 -16.35 -5.84
C LEU A 44 -3.32 -14.86 -5.59
N ARG A 45 -4.36 -14.09 -5.21
CA ARG A 45 -4.19 -12.69 -4.78
C ARG A 45 -3.28 -12.58 -3.57
N ILE A 46 -3.50 -13.43 -2.57
CA ILE A 46 -2.67 -13.51 -1.37
C ILE A 46 -1.21 -13.85 -1.72
N LEU A 47 -0.98 -14.88 -2.56
CA LEU A 47 0.37 -15.23 -2.99
C LEU A 47 1.07 -14.06 -3.68
N LEU A 48 0.38 -13.41 -4.62
CA LEU A 48 0.94 -12.29 -5.36
C LEU A 48 1.23 -11.11 -4.43
N ALA A 49 0.30 -10.75 -3.54
CA ALA A 49 0.49 -9.67 -2.57
C ALA A 49 1.68 -9.94 -1.63
N ALA A 50 1.82 -11.17 -1.11
CA ALA A 50 2.94 -11.55 -0.24
C ALA A 50 4.29 -11.43 -0.96
N LEU A 51 4.36 -11.88 -2.21
CA LEU A 51 5.56 -11.73 -3.04
C LEU A 51 5.83 -10.27 -3.41
N ALA A 52 4.79 -9.48 -3.72
CA ALA A 52 4.90 -8.07 -4.08
C ALA A 52 5.38 -7.19 -2.91
N MET A 53 4.93 -7.49 -1.68
CA MET A 53 5.48 -6.86 -0.46
C MET A 53 6.98 -7.16 -0.25
N SER A 54 7.50 -8.16 -0.96
CA SER A 54 8.92 -8.50 -1.03
C SER A 54 9.51 -8.28 -2.43
N ALA A 55 9.02 -7.27 -3.18
CA ALA A 55 9.44 -6.94 -4.55
C ALA A 55 10.94 -7.16 -4.80
N GLY A 56 11.26 -7.97 -5.82
CA GLY A 56 12.63 -8.30 -6.22
C GLY A 56 13.41 -9.24 -5.28
N ARG A 57 12.87 -9.58 -4.09
CA ARG A 57 13.52 -10.46 -3.11
C ARG A 57 12.96 -11.88 -3.16
N VAL A 58 13.80 -12.83 -2.75
CA VAL A 58 13.41 -14.25 -2.62
C VAL A 58 12.65 -14.45 -1.31
N VAL A 59 11.49 -15.09 -1.41
CA VAL A 59 10.64 -15.48 -0.27
C VAL A 59 10.60 -17.01 -0.19
N SER A 60 10.88 -17.57 0.97
CA SER A 60 10.90 -19.03 1.15
C SER A 60 9.50 -19.63 1.10
N VAL A 61 9.41 -20.94 0.87
CA VAL A 61 8.14 -21.69 0.92
C VAL A 61 7.46 -21.51 2.29
N ASP A 62 8.23 -21.59 3.37
CA ASP A 62 7.71 -21.48 4.73
C ASP A 62 7.18 -20.06 5.01
N GLN A 63 7.88 -19.03 4.53
CA GLN A 63 7.41 -17.64 4.60
C GLN A 63 6.15 -17.39 3.78
N LEU A 64 5.97 -18.11 2.66
CA LEU A 64 4.73 -18.05 1.87
C LEU A 64 3.60 -18.86 2.49
N ALA A 65 3.88 -19.79 3.40
CA ALA A 65 2.86 -20.62 4.01
C ALA A 65 1.93 -19.81 4.91
N THR A 66 2.50 -18.98 5.79
CA THR A 66 1.77 -18.13 6.72
C THR A 66 0.73 -17.23 6.04
N PRO A 67 1.04 -16.44 5.00
CA PRO A 67 0.02 -15.61 4.36
C PRO A 67 -1.08 -16.43 3.68
N LEU A 68 -0.75 -17.61 3.13
CA LEU A 68 -1.66 -18.44 2.34
C LEU A 68 -2.62 -19.30 3.16
N TRP A 69 -2.18 -19.78 4.33
CA TRP A 69 -2.93 -20.74 5.14
C TRP A 69 -2.98 -20.40 6.63
N GLY A 70 -2.27 -19.36 7.09
CA GLY A 70 -2.19 -19.03 8.51
C GLY A 70 -1.66 -20.20 9.33
N GLU A 71 -2.40 -20.57 10.36
CA GLU A 71 -2.07 -21.65 11.31
C GLU A 71 -2.41 -23.05 10.80
N GLU A 72 -3.11 -23.17 9.66
CA GLU A 72 -3.58 -24.46 9.12
C GLU A 72 -2.99 -24.77 7.74
N PRO A 73 -1.65 -24.92 7.62
CA PRO A 73 -1.03 -25.30 6.35
C PRO A 73 -1.40 -26.74 5.94
N PRO A 74 -1.42 -27.04 4.63
CA PRO A 74 -1.63 -28.40 4.16
C PRO A 74 -0.46 -29.31 4.58
N ALA A 75 -0.71 -30.62 4.66
CA ALA A 75 0.31 -31.60 5.04
C ALA A 75 1.59 -31.54 4.19
N ASP A 76 1.47 -31.12 2.91
CA ASP A 76 2.60 -30.81 2.03
C ASP A 76 2.53 -29.34 1.58
N THR A 77 2.99 -28.45 2.44
CA THR A 77 3.09 -27.00 2.21
C THR A 77 3.84 -26.67 0.92
N ARG A 78 4.94 -27.38 0.65
CA ARG A 78 5.76 -27.14 -0.54
C ARG A 78 4.98 -27.40 -1.81
N ARG A 79 4.27 -28.53 -1.89
CA ARG A 79 3.40 -28.84 -3.02
C ARG A 79 2.24 -27.85 -3.13
N GLY A 80 1.66 -27.43 -2.00
CA GLY A 80 0.62 -26.40 -1.95
C GLY A 80 1.08 -25.08 -2.60
N VAL A 81 2.27 -24.60 -2.23
CA VAL A 81 2.85 -23.36 -2.79
C VAL A 81 3.16 -23.54 -4.27
N GLN A 82 3.75 -24.67 -4.68
CA GLN A 82 4.03 -24.97 -6.09
C GLN A 82 2.78 -24.94 -6.96
N VAL A 83 1.66 -25.48 -6.48
CA VAL A 83 0.37 -25.43 -7.19
C VAL A 83 -0.11 -23.98 -7.33
N CYS A 84 -0.01 -23.17 -6.28
CA CYS A 84 -0.39 -21.76 -6.33
C CYS A 84 0.49 -20.98 -7.32
N VAL A 85 1.82 -21.16 -7.29
CA VAL A 85 2.75 -20.54 -8.24
C VAL A 85 2.48 -20.95 -9.68
N THR A 86 2.21 -22.25 -9.91
CA THR A 86 1.88 -22.76 -11.25
C THR A 86 0.62 -22.09 -11.81
N ARG A 87 -0.42 -21.95 -10.98
CA ARG A 87 -1.66 -21.28 -11.38
C ARG A 87 -1.48 -19.78 -11.56
N LEU A 88 -0.65 -19.13 -10.74
CA LEU A 88 -0.33 -17.71 -10.89
C LEU A 88 0.41 -17.45 -12.20
N ARG A 89 1.40 -18.28 -12.55
CA ARG A 89 2.09 -18.25 -13.84
C ARG A 89 1.16 -18.50 -15.02
N ALA A 90 0.20 -19.42 -14.88
CA ALA A 90 -0.81 -19.64 -15.92
C ALA A 90 -1.72 -18.42 -16.14
N ALA A 91 -2.01 -17.65 -15.09
CA ALA A 91 -2.87 -16.47 -15.17
C ALA A 91 -2.14 -15.21 -15.67
N LEU A 92 -0.88 -15.01 -15.26
CA LEU A 92 -0.14 -13.77 -15.50
C LEU A 92 1.04 -13.90 -16.47
N GLY A 93 1.45 -15.13 -16.79
CA GLY A 93 2.62 -15.42 -17.62
C GLY A 93 3.67 -16.24 -16.89
N ALA A 94 4.36 -17.11 -17.64
CA ALA A 94 5.35 -18.03 -17.08
C ALA A 94 6.51 -17.32 -16.35
N ALA A 95 6.89 -16.12 -16.81
CA ALA A 95 7.96 -15.31 -16.23
C ALA A 95 7.55 -14.49 -15.00
N THR A 96 6.26 -14.46 -14.64
CA THR A 96 5.76 -13.62 -13.55
C THR A 96 6.33 -13.98 -12.19
N VAL A 97 6.65 -15.26 -11.96
CA VAL A 97 7.31 -15.69 -10.72
C VAL A 97 8.56 -16.45 -11.11
N ALA A 98 9.71 -16.06 -10.57
CA ALA A 98 10.95 -16.80 -10.69
C ALA A 98 11.01 -17.88 -9.60
N THR A 99 11.45 -19.09 -9.96
CA THR A 99 11.79 -20.14 -8.99
C THR A 99 13.28 -20.03 -8.69
N GLU A 100 13.61 -19.90 -7.41
CA GLU A 100 14.96 -19.78 -6.91
C GLU A 100 15.29 -20.99 -6.02
N PRO A 101 16.57 -21.33 -5.78
CA PRO A 101 16.94 -22.47 -4.94
C PRO A 101 16.31 -22.45 -3.54
N SER A 102 16.14 -21.26 -2.96
CA SER A 102 15.58 -21.06 -1.61
C SER A 102 14.09 -20.69 -1.58
N GLY A 103 13.41 -20.58 -2.72
CA GLY A 103 12.01 -20.18 -2.75
C GLY A 103 11.53 -19.57 -4.06
N TYR A 104 10.77 -18.49 -3.97
CA TYR A 104 10.19 -17.80 -5.11
C TYR A 104 10.45 -16.31 -5.04
N ARG A 105 10.54 -15.68 -6.21
CA ARG A 105 10.73 -14.23 -6.34
C ARG A 105 9.75 -13.67 -7.36
N LEU A 106 9.18 -12.51 -7.07
CA LEU A 106 8.51 -11.68 -8.06
C LEU A 106 9.56 -10.74 -8.68
N PRO A 107 9.93 -10.92 -9.97
CA PRO A 107 10.97 -10.14 -10.62
C PRO A 107 10.40 -8.79 -11.09
N VAL A 108 10.05 -7.94 -10.12
CA VAL A 108 9.58 -6.58 -10.33
C VAL A 108 10.48 -5.60 -9.58
N GLU A 109 10.62 -4.41 -10.15
CA GLU A 109 11.22 -3.27 -9.48
C GLU A 109 10.33 -2.80 -8.33
N PRO A 110 10.91 -2.27 -7.25
CA PRO A 110 10.16 -1.77 -6.09
C PRO A 110 9.07 -0.75 -6.46
N ASP A 111 9.29 0.06 -7.49
CA ASP A 111 8.40 1.13 -7.89
C ASP A 111 7.15 0.64 -8.65
N GLN A 112 7.15 -0.63 -9.09
CA GLN A 112 5.99 -1.29 -9.72
C GLN A 112 4.97 -1.83 -8.71
N VAL A 113 5.28 -1.76 -7.41
CA VAL A 113 4.37 -2.13 -6.32
C VAL A 113 4.06 -0.88 -5.52
N ASP A 114 2.83 -0.39 -5.59
CA ASP A 114 2.45 0.91 -5.00
C ASP A 114 2.76 1.02 -3.49
N ALA A 115 2.56 -0.04 -2.72
CA ALA A 115 2.87 -0.09 -1.29
C ALA A 115 4.38 0.01 -1.01
N VAL A 116 5.21 -0.59 -1.86
CA VAL A 116 6.68 -0.54 -1.72
C VAL A 116 7.19 0.83 -2.18
N ARG A 117 6.69 1.33 -3.31
CA ARG A 117 6.94 2.68 -3.82
C ARG A 117 6.58 3.75 -2.80
N PHE A 118 5.42 3.62 -2.15
CA PHE A 118 4.97 4.52 -1.09
C PHE A 118 6.01 4.62 0.02
N VAL A 119 6.47 3.50 0.57
CA VAL A 119 7.49 3.50 1.64
C VAL A 119 8.79 4.14 1.17
N ARG A 120 9.23 3.85 -0.06
CA ARG A 120 10.44 4.46 -0.63
C ARG A 120 10.31 5.98 -0.83
N LEU A 121 9.14 6.46 -1.25
CA LEU A 121 8.88 7.90 -1.36
C LEU A 121 8.92 8.58 0.00
N LEU A 122 8.43 7.94 1.06
CA LEU A 122 8.55 8.47 2.43
C LEU A 122 10.00 8.50 2.91
N GLU A 123 10.77 7.44 2.65
CA GLU A 123 12.21 7.40 2.97
C GLU A 123 12.98 8.49 2.22
N ALA A 124 12.66 8.73 0.95
CA ALA A 124 13.25 9.81 0.16
C ALA A 124 12.83 11.20 0.67
N ALA A 125 11.56 11.37 1.08
CA ALA A 125 11.06 12.61 1.63
C ALA A 125 11.79 12.98 2.94
N ALA A 126 12.05 12.00 3.80
CA ALA A 126 12.74 12.20 5.08
C ALA A 126 14.17 12.74 4.94
N VAL A 127 14.81 12.57 3.79
CA VAL A 127 16.17 13.05 3.50
C VAL A 127 16.20 14.10 2.38
N ALA A 128 15.05 14.68 2.03
CA ALA A 128 14.96 15.69 0.99
C ALA A 128 15.75 16.96 1.35
N ALA A 129 16.29 17.62 0.34
CA ALA A 129 17.19 18.77 0.52
C ALA A 129 16.49 20.03 1.04
N ASP A 130 15.20 20.19 0.75
CA ASP A 130 14.41 21.34 1.14
C ASP A 130 12.90 20.98 1.27
N PRO A 131 12.10 21.83 1.93
CA PRO A 131 10.67 21.56 2.15
C PRO A 131 9.85 21.44 0.86
N VAL A 132 10.26 22.06 -0.25
CA VAL A 132 9.54 21.96 -1.53
C VAL A 132 9.73 20.58 -2.14
N ALA A 133 10.97 20.07 -2.12
CA ALA A 133 11.28 18.72 -2.54
C ALA A 133 10.60 17.67 -1.65
N GLU A 134 10.65 17.86 -0.32
CA GLU A 134 9.96 16.98 0.64
C GLU A 134 8.46 16.91 0.36
N ARG A 135 7.80 18.07 0.25
CA ARG A 135 6.37 18.15 -0.07
C ARG A 135 6.02 17.41 -1.36
N LYS A 136 6.80 17.60 -2.43
CA LYS A 136 6.54 16.94 -3.71
C LYS A 136 6.51 15.41 -3.57
N LEU A 137 7.47 14.85 -2.84
CA LEU A 137 7.54 13.41 -2.58
C LEU A 137 6.37 12.94 -1.70
N LEU A 138 5.96 13.72 -0.70
CA LEU A 138 4.80 13.40 0.14
C LEU A 138 3.48 13.46 -0.66
N CYS A 139 3.32 14.42 -1.56
CA CYS A 139 2.18 14.48 -2.49
C CYS A 139 2.14 13.26 -3.41
N GLU A 140 3.27 12.88 -3.99
CA GLU A 140 3.37 11.68 -4.82
C GLU A 140 3.08 10.41 -4.03
N ALA A 141 3.56 10.30 -2.79
CA ALA A 141 3.27 9.17 -1.91
C ALA A 141 1.77 9.08 -1.59
N ALA A 142 1.12 10.21 -1.32
CA ALA A 142 -0.31 10.28 -1.02
C ALA A 142 -1.17 9.86 -2.21
N SER A 143 -0.80 10.23 -3.44
CA SER A 143 -1.57 9.93 -4.65
C SER A 143 -1.60 8.44 -5.04
N LEU A 144 -0.71 7.62 -4.45
CA LEU A 144 -0.72 6.17 -4.64
C LEU A 144 -1.89 5.48 -3.94
N TRP A 145 -2.51 6.14 -2.95
CA TRP A 145 -3.63 5.60 -2.18
C TRP A 145 -4.95 5.76 -2.93
N ARG A 146 -5.66 4.64 -3.10
CA ARG A 146 -6.98 4.55 -3.74
C ARG A 146 -8.07 4.06 -2.78
N GLY A 147 -7.74 3.83 -1.51
CA GLY A 147 -8.67 3.37 -0.47
C GLY A 147 -7.99 2.56 0.63
N THR A 148 -8.74 1.60 1.19
CA THR A 148 -8.25 0.71 2.26
C THR A 148 -7.19 -0.26 1.71
N PRO A 149 -6.03 -0.38 2.38
CA PRO A 149 -4.97 -1.25 1.88
C PRO A 149 -5.41 -2.72 1.89
N PHE A 150 -5.00 -3.45 0.86
CA PHE A 150 -5.30 -4.85 0.59
C PHE A 150 -6.79 -5.16 0.41
N ASP A 151 -7.61 -4.17 0.06
CA ASP A 151 -9.03 -4.38 -0.19
C ASP A 151 -9.24 -5.42 -1.31
N GLY A 152 -10.18 -6.34 -1.10
CA GLY A 152 -10.40 -7.50 -1.97
C GLY A 152 -9.41 -8.67 -1.76
N ILE A 153 -8.61 -8.66 -0.69
CA ILE A 153 -7.75 -9.79 -0.27
C ILE A 153 -8.05 -10.18 1.18
N GLN A 154 -8.48 -11.43 1.40
CA GLN A 154 -8.79 -11.95 2.73
C GLN A 154 -7.59 -12.76 3.26
N SER A 155 -6.72 -12.12 4.06
CA SER A 155 -5.59 -12.78 4.72
C SER A 155 -5.25 -12.09 6.04
N ALA A 156 -5.33 -12.83 7.14
CA ALA A 156 -4.97 -12.34 8.47
C ALA A 156 -3.54 -11.78 8.51
N TRP A 157 -2.62 -12.38 7.76
CA TRP A 157 -1.24 -11.87 7.66
C TRP A 157 -1.20 -10.46 7.03
N LEU A 158 -1.93 -10.22 5.94
CA LEU A 158 -2.01 -8.89 5.32
C LEU A 158 -2.70 -7.88 6.22
N GLU A 159 -3.73 -8.29 6.95
CA GLU A 159 -4.40 -7.46 7.95
C GLU A 159 -3.42 -6.97 9.03
N THR A 160 -2.42 -7.78 9.42
CA THR A 160 -1.37 -7.32 10.35
C THR A 160 -0.42 -6.27 9.75
N GLN A 161 -0.34 -6.17 8.41
CA GLN A 161 0.50 -5.17 7.73
C GLN A 161 -0.21 -3.82 7.56
N SER A 162 -1.55 -3.82 7.50
CA SER A 162 -2.36 -2.61 7.27
C SER A 162 -2.10 -1.48 8.29
N PRO A 163 -2.05 -1.72 9.62
CA PRO A 163 -1.84 -0.66 10.60
C PRO A 163 -0.57 0.14 10.34
N ARG A 164 0.55 -0.54 10.03
CA ARG A 164 1.83 0.12 9.76
C ARG A 164 1.81 1.00 8.52
N LEU A 165 1.08 0.60 7.48
CA LEU A 165 0.91 1.41 6.27
C LEU A 165 0.03 2.64 6.55
N LEU A 166 -1.05 2.46 7.31
CA LEU A 166 -1.96 3.54 7.69
C LEU A 166 -1.27 4.56 8.61
N GLU A 167 -0.52 4.12 9.61
CA GLU A 167 0.28 4.99 10.48
C GLU A 167 1.25 5.86 9.67
N ARG A 168 1.96 5.25 8.72
CA ARG A 168 2.87 5.97 7.80
C ARG A 168 2.12 6.97 6.92
N ARG A 169 0.93 6.61 6.42
CA ARG A 169 0.08 7.53 5.66
C ARG A 169 -0.31 8.74 6.49
N LEU A 170 -0.75 8.52 7.73
CA LEU A 170 -1.13 9.60 8.64
C LEU A 170 0.05 10.52 8.92
N ALA A 171 1.22 9.96 9.27
CA ALA A 171 2.43 10.75 9.51
C ALA A 171 2.88 11.56 8.27
N ALA A 172 2.78 10.97 7.08
CA ALA A 172 3.10 11.66 5.83
C ALA A 172 2.15 12.82 5.55
N LEU A 173 0.84 12.64 5.80
CA LEU A 173 -0.16 13.69 5.67
C LEU A 173 0.10 14.81 6.69
N GLU A 174 0.35 14.48 7.95
CA GLU A 174 0.70 15.46 8.99
C GLU A 174 1.91 16.29 8.60
N ARG A 175 2.98 15.63 8.16
CA ARG A 175 4.21 16.31 7.75
C ARG A 175 3.98 17.24 6.56
N ARG A 176 3.18 16.80 5.58
CA ARG A 176 2.84 17.64 4.42
C ARG A 176 2.05 18.87 4.85
N ILE A 177 1.06 18.71 5.73
CA ILE A 177 0.27 19.81 6.29
C ILE A 177 1.18 20.83 6.98
N ASP A 178 2.15 20.37 7.78
CA ASP A 178 3.11 21.26 8.44
C ASP A 178 3.93 22.08 7.43
N ILE A 179 4.36 21.46 6.32
CA ILE A 179 5.09 22.16 5.25
C ILE A 179 4.19 23.19 4.53
N ASP A 180 2.94 22.83 4.26
CA ASP A 180 1.97 23.72 3.60
C ASP A 180 1.63 24.94 4.46
N LEU A 181 1.45 24.73 5.77
CA LEU A 181 1.21 25.80 6.73
C LEU A 181 2.42 26.74 6.84
N ALA A 182 3.63 26.19 6.91
CA ALA A 182 4.87 26.99 6.97
C ALA A 182 5.12 27.78 5.68
N GLY A 183 4.63 27.28 4.54
CA GLY A 183 4.74 27.94 3.24
C GLY A 183 3.58 28.87 2.88
N GLU A 184 2.65 29.15 3.81
CA GLU A 184 1.44 29.96 3.61
C GLU A 184 0.52 29.47 2.45
N ARG A 185 0.57 28.17 2.13
CA ARG A 185 -0.21 27.55 1.03
C ARG A 185 -1.59 27.07 1.48
N TYR A 186 -2.35 27.96 2.11
CA TYR A 186 -3.63 27.62 2.74
C TYR A 186 -4.73 27.18 1.76
N GLY A 187 -4.72 27.67 0.51
CA GLY A 187 -5.78 27.38 -0.47
C GLY A 187 -5.76 25.95 -1.01
N GLU A 188 -4.57 25.42 -1.33
CA GLU A 188 -4.39 24.03 -1.81
C GLU A 188 -4.67 23.02 -0.68
N LEU A 189 -4.27 23.36 0.54
CA LEU A 189 -4.47 22.54 1.73
C LEU A 189 -5.96 22.32 2.05
N VAL A 190 -6.78 23.36 1.91
CA VAL A 190 -8.21 23.31 2.26
C VAL A 190 -9.03 22.44 1.30
N ALA A 191 -8.79 22.53 -0.01
CA ALA A 191 -9.51 21.71 -1.00
C ALA A 191 -9.21 20.21 -0.83
N GLU A 192 -7.96 19.87 -0.52
CA GLU A 192 -7.54 18.47 -0.35
C GLU A 192 -7.99 17.87 1.00
N LEU A 193 -8.05 18.69 2.06
CA LEU A 193 -8.65 18.27 3.33
C LEU A 193 -10.16 17.99 3.20
N ASP A 194 -10.88 18.73 2.35
CA ASP A 194 -12.29 18.48 2.03
C ASP A 194 -12.46 17.11 1.30
N GLU A 195 -11.54 16.72 0.41
CA GLU A 195 -11.55 15.40 -0.24
C GLU A 195 -11.19 14.26 0.72
N LEU A 196 -10.15 14.46 1.55
CA LEU A 196 -9.71 13.49 2.57
C LEU A 196 -10.76 13.24 3.66
N THR A 197 -11.63 14.23 3.94
CA THR A 197 -12.74 14.10 4.89
C THR A 197 -13.97 13.42 4.28
N ALA A 198 -14.21 13.62 2.99
CA ALA A 198 -15.33 13.02 2.25
C ALA A 198 -15.13 11.52 2.00
N ASP A 199 -13.88 11.07 1.78
CA ASP A 199 -13.55 9.67 1.50
C ASP A 199 -13.39 8.85 2.80
N THR A 200 -14.48 8.32 3.37
CA THR A 200 -14.63 7.29 4.45
C THR A 200 -13.69 7.33 5.70
N TYR A 201 -12.74 8.26 5.80
CA TYR A 201 -11.70 8.38 6.83
C TYR A 201 -11.89 9.63 7.69
N GLY A 202 -13.02 10.34 7.59
CA GLY A 202 -13.30 11.53 8.41
C GLY A 202 -13.15 11.28 9.92
N HIS A 203 -13.33 10.04 10.38
CA HIS A 203 -13.13 9.63 11.78
C HIS A 203 -11.64 9.46 12.18
N VAL A 204 -10.71 9.40 11.23
CA VAL A 204 -9.26 9.20 11.42
C VAL A 204 -8.42 10.36 10.86
N LEU A 205 -8.99 11.55 10.74
CA LEU A 205 -8.17 12.72 10.41
C LEU A 205 -7.04 12.89 11.45
N PRO A 206 -5.80 13.11 11.00
CA PRO A 206 -4.71 13.40 11.92
C PRO A 206 -4.97 14.67 12.75
N ALA A 207 -4.42 14.77 13.96
CA ALA A 207 -4.67 15.91 14.85
C ALA A 207 -4.27 17.24 14.20
N ARG A 208 -3.16 17.26 13.44
CA ARG A 208 -2.69 18.43 12.68
C ARG A 208 -3.63 18.87 11.57
N ALA A 209 -4.30 17.93 10.90
CA ALA A 209 -5.31 18.24 9.88
C ALA A 209 -6.51 18.99 10.49
N ARG A 210 -6.91 18.59 11.69
CA ARG A 210 -7.99 19.24 12.44
C ARG A 210 -7.58 20.63 12.95
N GLU A 211 -6.36 20.77 13.45
CA GLU A 211 -5.78 22.08 13.84
C GLU A 211 -5.73 23.05 12.65
N ALA A 212 -5.29 22.58 11.48
CA ALA A 212 -5.26 23.38 10.25
C ALA A 212 -6.68 23.80 9.81
N ALA A 213 -7.65 22.90 9.86
CA ALA A 213 -9.06 23.20 9.55
C ALA A 213 -9.69 24.20 10.55
N PHE A 214 -9.30 24.13 11.82
CA PHE A 214 -9.73 25.08 12.84
C PHE A 214 -9.08 26.46 12.64
N ALA A 215 -7.77 26.52 12.41
CA ALA A 215 -7.02 27.76 12.18
C ALA A 215 -7.47 28.51 10.91
N THR A 216 -7.97 27.79 9.91
CA THR A 216 -8.55 28.34 8.68
C THR A 216 -10.04 28.70 8.80
N GLY A 217 -10.64 28.51 9.99
CA GLY A 217 -11.96 29.03 10.33
C GLY A 217 -13.16 28.16 9.95
N ARG A 218 -12.98 26.86 9.69
CA ARG A 218 -14.07 25.95 9.28
C ARG A 218 -14.61 25.00 10.35
N GLY A 219 -14.14 25.08 11.59
CA GLY A 219 -14.60 24.25 12.71
C GLY A 219 -15.69 24.86 13.59
N ARG A 220 -16.85 25.27 13.04
CA ARG A 220 -18.03 25.64 13.84
C ARG A 220 -19.14 24.65 13.61
N ASP A 221 -19.23 23.63 14.46
CA ASP A 221 -20.46 22.99 14.96
C ASP A 221 -20.28 21.50 15.23
N ASP A 222 -19.38 21.13 16.15
CA ASP A 222 -19.17 19.71 16.46
C ASP A 222 -19.11 19.46 17.97
N ALA A 223 -20.28 19.42 18.61
CA ALA A 223 -20.43 18.98 20.00
C ALA A 223 -19.92 17.54 20.24
N TRP A 224 -19.76 16.73 19.18
CA TRP A 224 -19.19 15.39 19.25
C TRP A 224 -17.66 15.38 19.49
N LEU A 225 -16.97 16.48 19.18
CA LEU A 225 -15.52 16.64 19.36
C LEU A 225 -15.13 16.71 20.86
N TYR A 226 -16.00 17.31 21.70
CA TYR A 226 -15.83 17.28 23.15
C TYR A 226 -16.15 15.90 23.75
N GLN A 227 -17.12 15.17 23.19
CA GLN A 227 -17.52 13.84 23.66
C GLN A 227 -16.40 12.80 23.47
N TRP A 228 -15.63 12.89 22.37
CA TRP A 228 -14.52 11.97 22.10
C TRP A 228 -13.23 12.32 22.84
N LEU A 229 -12.92 13.62 23.03
CA LEU A 229 -11.72 14.08 23.75
C LEU A 229 -11.72 13.73 25.25
N TYR A 230 -12.89 13.58 25.88
CA TYR A 230 -13.00 13.33 27.33
C TYR A 230 -13.61 11.97 27.72
N GLN A 231 -14.14 11.18 26.78
CA GLN A 231 -14.59 9.81 27.03
C GLN A 231 -14.25 8.88 25.85
N PRO A 232 -13.07 8.23 25.86
CA PRO A 232 -12.79 7.20 24.86
C PRO A 232 -13.82 6.05 25.00
N PRO A 233 -14.38 5.53 23.90
CA PRO A 233 -15.33 4.42 23.98
C PRO A 233 -14.63 3.21 24.58
N ARG A 234 -15.08 2.80 25.77
CA ARG A 234 -14.73 1.49 26.32
C ARG A 234 -15.32 0.45 25.37
N SER A 235 -14.45 -0.30 24.72
CA SER A 235 -14.75 -1.51 23.95
C SER A 235 -16.02 -2.19 24.43
N THR A 236 -17.11 -2.04 23.67
CA THR A 236 -18.31 -2.85 23.83
C THR A 236 -18.02 -4.24 23.28
N ALA A 237 -17.35 -5.06 24.08
CA ALA A 237 -17.55 -6.49 24.02
C ALA A 237 -18.96 -6.76 24.59
N VAL A 238 -19.96 -6.71 23.72
CA VAL A 238 -21.24 -7.37 23.98
C VAL A 238 -20.96 -8.87 23.89
N LEU A 239 -20.60 -9.46 25.03
CA LEU A 239 -20.97 -10.84 25.35
C LEU A 239 -22.05 -10.75 26.42
N ALA A 240 -23.30 -10.67 25.97
CA ALA A 240 -24.47 -10.91 26.81
C ALA A 240 -25.32 -11.99 26.14
N GLY A 241 -25.54 -13.09 26.88
CA GLY A 241 -26.47 -14.17 26.55
C GLY A 241 -25.80 -15.55 26.64
N GLY A 242 -25.97 -16.35 27.68
CA GLY A 242 -27.03 -16.33 28.67
C GLY A 242 -26.66 -17.04 29.98
N ALA A 243 -27.24 -16.50 31.03
CA ALA A 243 -27.49 -17.20 32.29
C ALA A 243 -28.89 -17.85 32.22
N GLY A 244 -29.06 -19.00 32.88
CA GLY A 244 -30.29 -19.25 33.64
C GLY A 244 -30.89 -20.66 33.60
N GLY A 245 -30.87 -21.31 34.77
CA GLY A 245 -31.90 -22.27 35.25
C GLY A 245 -31.46 -23.74 35.20
N THR A 246 -31.44 -24.51 36.29
CA THR A 246 -31.93 -24.38 37.67
C THR A 246 -31.14 -25.33 38.55
#